data_AF-A0A7C3LK54-F1
#
_entry.id   AF-A0A7C3LK54-F1
#
_cell.length_a   1.000
_cell.length_b   1.000
_cell.length_c   1.000
_cell.angle_alpha   90.00
_cell.angle_beta   90.00
_cell.angle_gamma   90.00
#
_symmetry.space_group_name_H-M   'P 1'
#
loop_
_entity.id
_entity.type
_entity.pdbx_description
1 polymer ?
#
loop_
_entity_poly.entity_id
_entity_poly.type
_entity_poly.pdbx_seq_one_letter_code
_entity_poly.pdbx_strand_id
1 'polypeptide(L)'
;AKLLDVDAEGRSWNVANGVIRARYRGGMARPILLTPGEMVRVEVNLKATAHRFAPGHRIRLWVTSSDFPLHDRNLNTGGDNVTETSWLVATNVVHYGGSSASYLVLPITPER
;
A
#
# COMPACT_ATOMS: atom_id res chain seq x y z
N ALA A 1 -0.04 0.35 -1.92
CA ALA A 1 -1.52 0.37 -1.97
C ALA A 1 -1.97 1.35 -3.05
N LYS A 2 -3.08 1.07 -3.74
CA LYS A 2 -3.66 1.92 -4.79
C LYS A 2 -5.14 2.16 -4.51
N LEU A 3 -5.56 3.42 -4.51
CA LEU A 3 -6.96 3.85 -4.51
C LEU A 3 -7.43 3.88 -5.96
N LEU A 4 -8.56 3.21 -6.22
CA LEU A 4 -9.14 3.12 -7.55
C LEU A 4 -10.60 3.56 -7.54
N ASP A 5 -11.01 4.15 -8.66
CA ASP A 5 -12.38 4.43 -9.01
C ASP A 5 -12.88 3.34 -9.97
N VAL A 6 -13.94 2.63 -9.56
CA VAL A 6 -14.56 1.60 -10.39
C VAL A 6 -15.79 2.18 -11.06
N ASP A 7 -15.78 2.26 -12.38
CA ASP A 7 -16.89 2.80 -13.15
C ASP A 7 -18.07 1.81 -13.28
N ALA A 8 -19.15 2.26 -13.93
CA ALA A 8 -20.38 1.49 -14.09
C ALA A 8 -20.16 0.19 -14.90
N GLU A 9 -19.15 0.15 -15.78
CA GLU A 9 -18.76 -1.05 -16.54
C GLU A 9 -17.81 -1.97 -15.76
N GLY A 10 -17.42 -1.59 -14.54
CA GLY A 10 -16.52 -2.35 -13.67
C GLY A 10 -15.03 -2.13 -13.94
N ARG A 11 -14.66 -1.21 -14.83
CA ARG A 11 -13.26 -0.86 -15.10
C ARG A 11 -12.69 -0.10 -13.90
N SER A 12 -11.43 -0.35 -13.56
CA SER A 12 -10.77 0.27 -12.41
C SER A 12 -9.74 1.30 -12.87
N TRP A 13 -9.97 2.55 -12.51
CA TRP A 13 -9.11 3.70 -12.82
C TRP A 13 -8.25 4.03 -11.60
N ASN A 14 -6.94 4.16 -11.76
CA ASN A 14 -6.05 4.54 -10.66
C ASN A 14 -6.28 6.02 -10.30
N VAL A 15 -6.57 6.30 -9.03
CA VAL A 15 -6.79 7.66 -8.50
C VAL A 15 -5.55 8.14 -7.76
N ALA A 16 -4.96 7.27 -6.92
CA ALA A 16 -3.77 7.57 -6.14
C ALA A 16 -3.09 6.28 -5.68
N ASN A 17 -1.77 6.29 -5.55
CA ASN A 17 -1.03 5.14 -5.04
C ASN A 17 0.19 5.54 -4.22
N GLY A 18 0.53 4.67 -3.28
CA GLY A 18 1.67 4.81 -2.40
C GLY A 18 2.35 3.48 -2.14
N VAL A 19 3.62 3.54 -1.79
CA VAL A 19 4.42 2.39 -1.36
C VAL A 19 5.22 2.79 -0.12
N ILE A 20 5.53 1.82 0.71
CA ILE A 20 6.50 1.94 1.79
C ILE A 20 7.28 0.64 1.83
N ARG A 21 8.61 0.71 1.94
CA ARG A 21 9.41 -0.46 2.26
C ARG A 21 9.33 -0.65 3.77
N ALA A 22 8.89 -1.82 4.23
CA ALA A 22 8.56 -2.03 5.65
C ALA A 22 9.72 -1.73 6.63
N ARG A 23 10.98 -1.81 6.17
CA ARG A 23 12.13 -1.42 6.99
C ARG A 23 12.15 0.07 7.36
N TYR A 24 11.48 0.92 6.57
CA TYR A 24 11.36 2.36 6.81
C TYR A 24 9.99 2.76 7.39
N ARG A 25 9.24 1.80 7.96
CA ARG A 25 7.91 2.07 8.56
C ARG A 25 7.93 3.10 9.70
N GLY A 26 9.08 3.25 10.39
CA GLY A 26 9.30 4.22 11.46
C GLY A 26 10.03 5.49 11.01
N GLY A 27 10.22 5.68 9.71
CA GLY A 27 10.98 6.78 9.13
C GLY A 27 12.18 6.33 8.29
N MET A 28 12.71 7.26 7.49
CA MET A 28 13.79 6.98 6.53
C MET A 28 15.19 6.99 7.16
N ALA A 29 15.34 7.57 8.35
CA ALA A 29 16.65 7.78 8.97
C ALA A 29 17.36 6.48 9.39
N ARG A 30 16.59 5.48 9.87
CA ARG A 30 17.14 4.20 10.29
C ARG A 30 16.21 3.05 9.89
N PRO A 31 16.70 2.05 9.14
CA PRO A 31 15.91 0.87 8.86
C PRO A 31 15.73 0.02 10.12
N ILE A 32 14.53 -0.51 10.31
CA ILE A 32 14.16 -1.45 11.37
C ILE A 32 13.63 -2.71 10.69
N LEU A 33 14.28 -3.86 10.88
CA LEU A 33 13.82 -5.10 10.26
C LEU A 33 12.49 -5.59 10.85
N LEU A 34 11.86 -6.54 10.16
CA LEU A 34 10.66 -7.24 10.64
C LEU A 34 11.05 -8.59 11.23
N THR A 35 10.36 -9.00 12.28
CA THR A 35 10.37 -10.38 12.75
C THR A 35 9.33 -11.18 11.95
N PRO A 36 9.68 -12.31 11.33
CA PRO A 36 8.70 -13.15 10.64
C PRO A 36 7.55 -13.56 11.54
N GLY A 37 6.30 -13.42 11.06
CA GLY A 37 5.09 -13.76 11.79
C GLY A 37 4.62 -12.70 12.81
N GLU A 38 5.42 -11.67 13.09
CA GLU A 38 5.01 -10.57 13.97
C GLU A 38 4.10 -9.59 13.21
N MET A 39 2.93 -9.32 13.77
CA MET A 39 2.02 -8.30 13.25
C MET A 39 2.58 -6.91 13.54
N VAL A 40 2.77 -6.12 12.49
CA VAL A 40 3.23 -4.72 12.61
C VAL A 40 2.26 -3.76 11.94
N ARG A 41 2.15 -2.55 12.49
CA ARG A 41 1.46 -1.44 11.81
C ARG A 41 2.38 -0.86 10.74
N VAL A 42 1.82 -0.64 9.55
CA VAL A 42 2.49 0.02 8.43
C VAL A 42 1.57 1.12 7.89
N GLU A 43 2.10 2.32 7.78
CA GLU A 43 1.38 3.45 7.18
C GLU A 43 1.84 3.64 5.73
N VAL A 44 0.88 3.69 4.80
CA VAL A 44 1.14 3.91 3.39
C VAL A 44 0.53 5.24 2.99
N ASN A 45 1.37 6.25 2.77
CA ASN A 45 0.92 7.53 2.25
C ASN A 45 0.61 7.40 0.75
N LEU A 46 -0.68 7.54 0.38
CA LEU A 46 -1.14 7.47 -1.02
C LEU A 46 -0.86 8.75 -1.83
N LYS A 47 -0.25 9.77 -1.21
CA LYS A 47 -0.10 11.13 -1.70
C LYS A 47 -1.45 11.85 -1.84
N ALA A 48 -1.40 13.15 -2.11
CA ALA A 48 -2.59 13.97 -2.26
C ALA A 48 -3.26 13.74 -3.62
N THR A 49 -4.59 13.77 -3.64
CA THR A 49 -5.41 13.75 -4.85
C THR A 49 -6.72 14.50 -4.58
N ALA A 50 -7.36 14.99 -5.63
CA ALA A 50 -8.70 15.55 -5.58
C ALA A 50 -9.52 14.86 -6.67
N HIS A 51 -10.43 13.97 -6.26
CA HIS A 51 -11.19 13.13 -7.18
C HIS A 51 -12.63 13.02 -6.73
N ARG A 52 -13.57 13.19 -7.66
CA ARG A 52 -15.00 12.96 -7.43
C ARG A 52 -15.36 11.57 -7.96
N PHE A 53 -15.72 10.67 -7.07
CA PHE A 53 -16.34 9.40 -7.43
C PHE A 53 -17.78 9.68 -7.87
N ALA A 54 -18.09 9.43 -9.14
CA ALA A 54 -19.40 9.75 -9.71
C ALA A 54 -20.50 8.82 -9.15
N PRO A 55 -21.79 9.22 -9.19
CA PRO A 55 -22.89 8.33 -8.85
C PRO A 55 -22.81 7.00 -9.61
N GLY A 56 -23.02 5.89 -8.91
CA GLY A 56 -22.89 4.53 -9.47
C GLY A 56 -21.47 3.96 -9.48
N HIS A 57 -20.44 4.80 -9.28
CA HIS A 57 -19.07 4.33 -9.13
C HIS A 57 -18.80 3.73 -7.74
N ARG A 58 -17.70 2.98 -7.60
CA ARG A 58 -17.26 2.40 -6.32
C ARG A 58 -15.81 2.75 -6.00
N ILE A 59 -15.56 3.01 -4.73
CA ILE A 59 -14.21 3.11 -4.19
C ILE A 59 -13.63 1.70 -4.05
N ARG A 60 -12.44 1.46 -4.61
CA ARG A 60 -11.70 0.21 -4.48
C ARG A 60 -10.29 0.48 -3.96
N LEU A 61 -9.78 -0.43 -3.13
CA LEU A 61 -8.41 -0.40 -2.64
C LEU A 61 -7.70 -1.67 -3.09
N TRP A 62 -6.56 -1.52 -3.76
CA TRP A 62 -5.63 -2.62 -4.01
C TRP A 62 -4.49 -2.58 -3.00
N VAL A 63 -4.26 -3.72 -2.35
CA VAL A 63 -3.11 -3.94 -1.46
C VAL A 63 -2.27 -5.07 -2.06
N THR A 64 -0.99 -4.77 -2.28
CA THR A 64 0.01 -5.68 -2.85
C THR A 64 1.38 -5.29 -2.32
N SER A 65 2.38 -6.15 -2.53
CA SER A 65 3.76 -5.98 -2.05
C SER A 65 4.75 -5.59 -3.16
N SER A 66 4.27 -5.22 -4.35
CA SER A 66 5.11 -4.75 -5.46
C SER A 66 4.36 -3.81 -6.41
N ASP A 67 5.10 -2.94 -7.08
CA ASP A 67 4.59 -2.06 -8.15
C ASP A 67 5.73 -1.79 -9.15
N PHE A 68 6.21 -2.85 -9.80
CA PHE A 68 7.30 -2.81 -10.76
C PHE A 68 6.79 -2.36 -12.15
N PRO A 69 7.53 -1.53 -12.91
CA PRO A 69 8.87 -1.02 -12.66
C PRO A 69 8.92 0.31 -11.91
N LEU A 70 7.78 0.87 -11.51
CA LEU A 70 7.72 2.17 -10.82
C LEU A 70 8.55 2.17 -9.52
N HIS A 71 8.56 1.05 -8.81
CA HIS A 71 9.41 0.81 -7.65
C HIS A 71 10.26 -0.43 -7.86
N ASP A 72 11.50 -0.38 -7.36
CA ASP A 72 12.37 -1.54 -7.30
C ASP A 72 11.72 -2.62 -6.41
N ARG A 73 11.96 -3.88 -6.77
CA ARG A 73 11.40 -5.02 -6.04
C ARG A 73 12.04 -5.12 -4.67
N ASN A 74 11.23 -5.43 -3.65
CA ASN A 74 11.80 -5.86 -2.37
C ASN A 74 12.27 -7.31 -2.48
N LEU A 75 13.55 -7.59 -2.20
CA LEU A 75 14.14 -8.93 -2.28
C LEU A 75 13.78 -9.82 -1.07
N ASN A 76 13.17 -9.23 -0.04
CA ASN A 76 12.66 -9.90 1.16
C ASN A 76 13.74 -10.60 2.03
N THR A 77 15.01 -10.28 1.81
CA THR A 77 16.18 -10.77 2.57
C THR A 77 16.52 -9.90 3.78
N GLY A 78 16.13 -8.63 3.74
CA GLY A 78 16.53 -7.62 4.74
C GLY A 78 17.86 -6.92 4.43
N GLY A 79 18.64 -7.40 3.47
CA GLY A 79 19.90 -6.77 3.06
C GLY A 79 19.74 -5.72 1.97
N ASP A 80 20.76 -5.53 1.14
CA ASP A 80 20.83 -4.40 0.19
C ASP A 80 20.07 -4.70 -1.11
N ASN A 81 18.97 -3.98 -1.32
CA ASN A 81 18.11 -4.13 -2.50
C ASN A 81 18.77 -3.74 -3.83
N VAL A 82 19.87 -2.99 -3.82
CA VAL A 82 20.56 -2.54 -5.04
C VAL A 82 21.57 -3.57 -5.51
N THR A 83 22.32 -4.16 -4.58
CA THR A 83 23.48 -4.99 -4.90
C THR A 83 23.21 -6.49 -4.81
N GLU A 84 22.20 -6.91 -4.03
CA GLU A 84 21.87 -8.33 -3.91
C GLU A 84 21.27 -8.91 -5.20
N THR A 85 21.63 -10.16 -5.46
CA THR A 85 21.15 -10.93 -6.60
C THR A 85 20.27 -12.11 -6.21
N SER A 86 20.13 -12.37 -4.90
CA SER A 86 19.28 -13.42 -4.33
C SER A 86 18.03 -12.81 -3.70
N TRP A 87 16.93 -13.56 -3.68
CA TRP A 87 15.66 -13.13 -3.07
C TRP A 87 14.94 -14.28 -2.39
N LEU A 88 14.04 -13.91 -1.48
CA LEU A 88 13.14 -14.84 -0.81
C LEU A 88 11.70 -14.59 -1.24
N VAL A 89 10.93 -15.66 -1.41
CA VAL A 89 9.47 -15.55 -1.56
C VAL A 89 8.87 -15.28 -0.19
N ALA A 90 8.06 -14.23 -0.08
CA ALA A 90 7.41 -13.84 1.16
C ALA A 90 5.89 -14.05 1.08
N THR A 91 5.32 -14.72 2.08
CA THR A 91 3.87 -14.76 2.30
C THR A 91 3.48 -13.57 3.15
N ASN A 92 2.76 -12.62 2.56
CA ASN A 92 2.31 -11.40 3.24
C ASN A 92 0.85 -11.55 3.66
N VAL A 93 0.51 -11.11 4.87
CA VAL A 93 -0.85 -11.16 5.42
C VAL A 93 -1.31 -9.74 5.75
N VAL A 94 -2.52 -9.39 5.31
CA VAL A 94 -3.20 -8.15 5.70
C VAL A 94 -4.26 -8.51 6.72
N HIS A 95 -4.12 -8.00 7.94
CA HIS A 95 -5.09 -8.18 9.00
C HIS A 95 -6.22 -7.14 8.86
N TYR A 96 -7.47 -7.59 8.99
CA TYR A 96 -8.66 -6.73 8.91
C TYR A 96 -9.71 -7.20 9.92
N GLY A 97 -10.59 -6.28 10.32
CA GLY A 97 -11.60 -6.53 11.36
C GLY A 97 -11.03 -6.58 12.78
N GLY A 98 -11.94 -6.58 13.77
CA GLY A 98 -11.59 -6.64 15.19
C GLY A 98 -10.74 -5.46 15.68
N SER A 99 -9.93 -5.68 16.71
CA SER A 99 -9.02 -4.69 17.29
C SER A 99 -7.80 -4.36 16.42
N SER A 100 -7.55 -5.15 15.36
CA SER A 100 -6.42 -4.98 14.43
C SER A 100 -6.88 -4.56 13.02
N ALA A 101 -8.02 -3.86 12.93
CA ALA A 101 -8.60 -3.51 11.65
C ALA A 101 -7.72 -2.53 10.85
N SER A 102 -7.19 -2.99 9.71
CA SER A 102 -6.64 -2.09 8.69
C SER A 102 -7.74 -1.20 8.10
N TYR A 103 -7.41 0.05 7.80
CA TYR A 103 -8.36 1.02 7.26
C TYR A 103 -7.72 1.95 6.23
N LEU A 104 -8.57 2.61 5.43
CA LEU A 104 -8.22 3.66 4.50
C LEU A 104 -8.77 4.99 5.04
N VAL A 105 -7.90 6.00 5.15
CA VAL A 105 -8.32 7.37 5.51
C VAL A 105 -8.60 8.16 4.24
N LEU A 106 -9.84 8.65 4.10
CA LEU A 106 -10.24 9.52 3.00
C LEU A 106 -10.65 10.90 3.54
N PRO A 107 -10.03 12.00 3.08
CA PRO A 107 -10.47 13.34 3.42
C PRO A 107 -11.73 13.70 2.60
N ILE A 108 -12.91 13.38 3.13
CA ILE A 108 -14.18 13.63 2.45
C ILE A 108 -14.55 15.11 2.61
N THR A 109 -14.77 15.80 1.49
CA THR A 109 -15.36 17.14 1.45
C THR A 109 -16.87 17.03 1.22
N PRO A 110 -17.72 17.80 1.93
CA PRO A 110 -19.14 17.86 1.64
C PRO A 110 -19.42 18.31 0.19
N GLU A 111 -20.51 17.83 -0.40
CA GLU A 111 -21.02 18.43 -1.64
C GLU A 111 -21.40 19.90 -1.38
N ARG A 112 -21.07 20.78 -2.33
CA ARG A 112 -21.51 22.17 -2.34
C ARG A 112 -22.85 22.30 -3.04
#